data_AF-G7VC16-F1
#
_entry.id   AF-G7VC16-F1
#
_cell.length_a   1.000
_cell.length_b   1.000
_cell.length_c   1.000
_cell.angle_alpha   90.00
_cell.angle_beta   90.00
_cell.angle_gamma   90.00
#
_symmetry.space_group_name_H-M   'P 1'
#
loop_
_entity.id
_entity.type
_entity.pdbx_description
1 polymer ?
#
loop_
_entity_poly.entity_id
_entity_poly.type
_entity_poly.pdbx_seq_one_letter_code
_entity_poly.pdbx_strand_id
1 'polypeptide(L)'
;MLPGVEWLIVAGVIAIILIAILTRAVRTPVKCPREVGDVERALSAMFDDVRTVKFGDYVAFRARSGYIPLAVVVNCKKGEVSTEWPWPLALVLFLVPNLQIPAVVLFIWFWDAARRFRNTVLHLLSEAAAAE
;
A
#
# COMPACT_ATOMS: atom_id res chain seq x y z
N MET A 1 -18.70 32.26 -19.75
CA MET A 1 -17.62 31.41 -19.21
C MET A 1 -17.97 31.10 -17.76
N LEU A 2 -18.37 29.86 -17.48
CA LEU A 2 -18.83 29.44 -16.15
C LEU A 2 -17.60 29.11 -15.28
N PRO A 3 -17.25 29.93 -14.26
CA PRO A 3 -16.19 29.62 -13.32
C PRO A 3 -16.64 28.42 -12.48
N GLY A 4 -16.17 27.22 -12.83
CA GLY A 4 -16.59 25.97 -12.18
C GLY A 4 -16.32 24.73 -13.01
N VAL A 5 -16.35 24.85 -14.35
CA VAL A 5 -16.00 23.74 -15.26
C VAL A 5 -14.50 23.42 -15.19
N GLU A 6 -13.64 24.43 -15.03
CA GLU A 6 -12.19 24.24 -14.95
C GLU A 6 -11.80 23.42 -13.71
N TRP A 7 -12.47 23.65 -12.57
CA TRP A 7 -12.28 22.85 -11.35
C TRP A 7 -12.79 21.42 -11.50
N LEU A 8 -13.88 21.20 -12.24
CA LEU A 8 -14.40 19.86 -12.52
C LEU A 8 -13.45 19.06 -13.42
N ILE A 9 -12.82 19.71 -14.41
CA ILE A 9 -11.83 19.06 -15.27
C ILE A 9 -10.58 18.72 -14.47
N VAL A 10 -10.07 19.65 -13.66
CA VAL A 10 -8.89 19.40 -12.81
C VAL A 10 -9.17 18.29 -11.80
N ALA A 11 -10.31 18.33 -11.10
CA ALA A 11 -10.70 17.28 -10.16
C ALA A 11 -10.90 15.92 -10.85
N GLY A 12 -11.52 15.90 -12.04
CA GLY A 12 -11.70 14.69 -12.84
C GLY A 12 -10.37 14.08 -13.30
N VAL A 13 -9.43 14.91 -13.78
CA VAL A 13 -8.11 14.46 -14.21
C VAL A 13 -7.30 13.93 -13.02
N ILE A 14 -7.33 14.61 -11.87
CA ILE A 14 -6.69 14.12 -10.63
C ILE A 14 -7.30 12.78 -10.21
N ALA A 15 -8.63 12.63 -10.26
CA ALA A 15 -9.30 11.37 -9.93
C ALA A 15 -8.90 10.24 -10.88
N ILE A 16 -8.83 10.50 -12.19
CA ILE A 16 -8.41 9.49 -13.18
C ILE A 16 -6.93 9.12 -13.00
N ILE A 17 -6.06 10.09 -12.73
CA ILE A 17 -4.64 9.84 -12.45
C ILE A 17 -4.50 9.02 -11.17
N LEU A 18 -5.23 9.36 -10.11
CA LEU A 18 -5.26 8.59 -8.87
C LEU A 18 -5.75 7.16 -9.13
N ILE A 19 -6.86 6.99 -9.86
CA ILE A 19 -7.37 5.66 -10.23
C ILE A 19 -6.35 4.90 -11.08
N ALA A 20 -5.69 5.53 -12.04
CA ALA A 20 -4.67 4.89 -12.88
C ALA A 20 -3.42 4.48 -12.09
N ILE A 21 -3.01 5.29 -11.11
CA ILE A 21 -1.90 4.98 -10.20
C ILE A 21 -2.30 3.86 -9.22
N LEU A 22 -3.54 3.87 -8.73
CA LEU A 22 -4.13 2.86 -7.84
C LEU A 22 -4.32 1.50 -8.55
N THR A 23 -4.79 1.51 -9.79
CA THR A 23 -5.11 0.32 -10.58
C THR A 23 -3.93 -0.27 -11.32
N ARG A 24 -2.78 0.41 -11.33
CA ARG A 24 -1.50 -0.22 -11.71
C ARG A 24 -1.13 -1.23 -10.62
N ALA A 25 -1.80 -2.38 -10.67
CA ALA A 25 -1.36 -3.63 -10.11
C ALA A 25 -0.03 -3.96 -10.80
N VAL A 26 1.06 -3.46 -10.23
CA VAL A 26 2.41 -3.73 -10.68
C VAL A 26 2.62 -5.23 -10.48
N ARG A 27 2.40 -6.01 -11.54
CA ARG A 27 2.80 -7.42 -11.64
C ARG A 27 4.32 -7.46 -11.65
N THR A 28 4.90 -7.38 -10.47
CA THR A 28 6.32 -7.59 -10.27
C THR A 28 6.50 -9.08 -10.02
N PRO A 29 7.34 -9.80 -10.78
CA PRO A 29 7.62 -11.19 -10.49
C PRO A 29 8.33 -11.27 -9.14
N VAL A 30 7.60 -11.63 -8.08
CA VAL A 30 8.15 -11.79 -6.73
C VAL A 30 8.41 -13.28 -6.52
N LYS A 31 9.67 -13.64 -6.26
CA LYS A 31 9.99 -14.96 -5.70
C LYS A 31 9.81 -14.87 -4.20
N CYS A 32 9.07 -15.82 -3.63
CA CYS A 32 8.93 -15.91 -2.18
C CYS A 32 10.00 -16.86 -1.62
N PRO A 33 10.70 -16.46 -0.55
CA PRO A 33 11.66 -17.32 0.09
C PRO A 33 10.95 -18.50 0.78
N ARG A 34 11.68 -19.60 0.98
CA ARG A 34 11.14 -20.77 1.69
C ARG A 34 10.83 -20.42 3.14
N GLU A 35 11.71 -19.63 3.77
CA GLU A 35 11.56 -19.08 5.12
C GLU A 35 11.26 -17.57 5.09
N VAL A 36 10.16 -17.16 5.74
CA VAL A 36 9.72 -15.75 5.81
C VAL A 36 10.07 -15.07 7.13
N GLY A 37 10.66 -15.81 8.07
CA GLY A 37 11.00 -15.31 9.41
C GLY A 37 12.05 -14.19 9.40
N ASP A 38 13.00 -14.23 8.46
CA ASP A 38 14.02 -13.17 8.34
C ASP A 38 13.42 -11.87 7.79
N VAL A 39 12.45 -11.98 6.88
CA VAL A 39 11.68 -10.84 6.38
C VAL A 39 10.86 -10.22 7.50
N GLU A 40 10.21 -11.04 8.35
CA GLU A 40 9.48 -10.59 9.53
C GLU A 40 10.37 -9.83 10.52
N ARG A 41 11.56 -10.36 10.83
CA ARG A 41 12.51 -9.67 11.73
C ARG A 41 12.98 -8.34 11.16
N ALA A 42 13.31 -8.29 9.87
CA ALA A 42 13.74 -7.07 9.22
C ALA A 42 12.61 -6.01 9.20
N LEU A 43 11.36 -6.43 8.97
CA LEU A 43 10.18 -5.55 9.04
C LEU A 43 9.92 -5.07 10.47
N SER A 44 10.09 -5.93 11.47
CA SER A 44 9.88 -5.60 12.88
C SER A 44 10.87 -4.55 13.40
N ALA A 45 12.01 -4.36 12.73
CA ALA A 45 12.95 -3.28 13.05
C ALA A 45 12.47 -1.90 12.55
N MET A 46 11.52 -1.86 11.62
CA MET A 46 11.04 -0.65 10.95
C MET A 46 9.58 -0.31 11.25
N PHE A 47 8.77 -1.29 11.68
CA PHE A 47 7.33 -1.14 11.90
C PHE A 47 6.88 -1.83 13.18
N ASP A 48 5.77 -1.36 13.75
CA ASP A 48 5.17 -1.93 14.96
C ASP A 48 4.18 -3.05 14.62
N ASP A 49 3.98 -4.01 15.54
CA ASP A 49 3.00 -5.12 15.44
C ASP A 49 3.05 -5.85 14.09
N VAL A 50 4.27 -6.15 13.64
CA VAL A 50 4.48 -6.93 12.41
C VAL A 50 4.05 -8.36 12.65
N ARG A 51 3.21 -8.88 11.76
CA ARG A 51 2.76 -10.26 11.74
C ARG A 51 2.85 -10.79 10.34
N THR A 52 3.47 -11.96 10.19
CA THR A 52 3.45 -12.68 8.94
C THR A 52 2.51 -13.88 9.05
N VAL A 53 1.74 -14.11 7.99
CA VAL A 53 0.89 -15.28 7.89
C VAL A 53 1.07 -15.90 6.52
N LYS A 54 1.61 -17.12 6.50
CA LYS A 54 1.83 -17.90 5.29
C LYS A 54 0.70 -18.91 5.13
N PHE A 55 -0.03 -18.83 4.02
CA PHE A 55 -1.13 -19.71 3.65
C PHE A 55 -0.84 -20.32 2.27
N GLY A 56 -0.14 -21.45 2.25
CA GLY A 56 0.25 -22.10 1.00
C GLY A 56 1.11 -21.17 0.13
N ASP A 57 0.60 -20.83 -1.05
CA ASP A 57 1.24 -19.93 -2.03
C ASP A 57 1.04 -18.42 -1.72
N TYR A 58 0.31 -18.09 -0.65
CA TYR A 58 0.06 -16.70 -0.24
C TYR A 58 0.85 -16.36 1.02
N VAL A 59 1.45 -15.16 1.03
CA VAL A 59 2.11 -14.61 2.20
C VAL A 59 1.51 -13.24 2.50
N ALA A 60 0.91 -13.10 3.68
CA ALA A 60 0.38 -11.84 4.17
C ALA A 60 1.35 -11.24 5.19
N PHE A 61 1.79 -10.01 4.94
CA PHE A 61 2.54 -9.17 5.86
C PHE A 61 1.60 -8.10 6.39
N ARG A 62 1.31 -8.14 7.69
CA ARG A 62 0.64 -7.06 8.39
C ARG A 62 1.63 -6.32 9.24
N ALA A 63 1.47 -5.01 9.31
CA ALA A 63 2.23 -4.15 10.18
C ALA A 63 1.37 -2.95 10.59
N ARG A 64 1.86 -2.18 11.54
CA ARG A 64 1.27 -0.92 11.95
C ARG A 64 2.29 0.20 11.83
N SER A 65 1.86 1.32 11.25
CA SER A 65 2.61 2.57 11.24
C SER A 65 1.82 3.62 12.00
N GLY A 66 2.21 3.86 13.26
CA GLY A 66 1.42 4.68 14.20
C GLY A 66 0.03 4.07 14.45
N TYR A 67 -1.03 4.72 13.98
CA TYR A 67 -2.42 4.25 14.14
C TYR A 67 -2.94 3.47 12.92
N ILE A 68 -2.12 3.29 11.90
CA ILE A 68 -2.55 2.80 10.60
C ILE A 68 -2.22 1.32 10.44
N PRO A 69 -3.22 0.44 10.24
CA PRO A 69 -2.96 -0.91 9.82
C PRO A 69 -2.51 -0.92 8.35
N LEU A 70 -1.34 -1.51 8.09
CA LEU A 70 -0.79 -1.77 6.78
C LEU A 70 -0.83 -3.27 6.52
N ALA A 71 -1.32 -3.67 5.36
CA ALA A 71 -1.41 -5.08 5.00
C ALA A 71 -1.04 -5.27 3.53
N VAL A 72 -0.07 -6.15 3.29
CA VAL A 72 0.37 -6.56 1.95
C VAL A 72 0.25 -8.07 1.85
N VAL A 73 -0.52 -8.53 0.87
CA VAL A 73 -0.68 -9.94 0.54
C VAL A 73 0.02 -10.21 -0.78
N VAL A 74 0.97 -11.14 -0.76
CA VAL A 74 1.74 -11.54 -1.92
C VAL A 74 1.31 -12.95 -2.32
N ASN A 75 0.94 -13.11 -3.58
CA ASN A 75 0.73 -14.42 -4.21
C ASN A 75 2.02 -14.83 -4.92
N CYS A 76 2.73 -15.78 -4.33
CA CYS A 76 4.03 -16.27 -4.78
C CYS A 76 3.94 -17.03 -6.11
N LYS A 77 2.79 -17.63 -6.42
CA LYS A 77 2.59 -18.42 -7.65
C LYS A 77 2.31 -17.53 -8.86
N LYS A 78 1.59 -16.43 -8.67
CA LYS A 78 1.21 -15.49 -9.74
C LYS A 78 2.07 -14.23 -9.79
N GLY A 79 2.90 -13.97 -8.78
CA GLY A 79 3.63 -12.71 -8.64
C GLY A 79 2.67 -11.52 -8.47
N GLU A 80 1.50 -11.75 -7.85
CA GLU A 80 0.51 -10.71 -7.62
C GLU A 80 0.68 -10.14 -6.21
N VAL A 81 0.71 -8.81 -6.13
CA VAL A 81 0.84 -8.07 -4.87
C VAL A 81 -0.45 -7.30 -4.66
N SER A 82 -1.21 -7.70 -3.65
CA SER A 82 -2.39 -6.98 -3.19
C SER A 82 -2.02 -6.18 -1.95
N THR A 83 -2.40 -4.91 -1.92
CA THR A 83 -2.23 -4.07 -0.73
C THR A 83 -3.62 -3.74 -0.22
N GLU A 84 -3.93 -4.15 1.01
CA GLU A 84 -5.16 -3.75 1.68
C GLU A 84 -4.96 -2.33 2.20
N TRP A 85 -5.63 -1.38 1.56
CA TRP A 85 -5.60 0.04 1.92
C TRP A 85 -6.78 0.40 2.82
N PRO A 86 -6.61 1.26 3.83
CA PRO A 86 -7.71 1.83 4.61
C PRO A 86 -8.42 2.96 3.83
N TRP A 87 -8.78 2.72 2.57
CA TRP A 87 -9.48 3.68 1.71
C TRP A 87 -10.82 4.20 2.28
N PRO A 88 -11.58 3.46 3.13
CA PRO A 88 -12.83 3.98 3.68
C PRO A 88 -12.62 5.20 4.59
N LEU A 89 -11.51 5.26 5.34
CA LEU A 89 -11.22 6.38 6.25
C LEU A 89 -10.96 7.68 5.49
N ALA A 90 -10.27 7.61 4.35
CA ALA A 90 -10.00 8.77 3.51
C ALA A 90 -11.27 9.34 2.89
N LEU A 91 -12.19 8.48 2.44
CA LEU A 91 -13.48 8.90 1.89
C LEU A 91 -14.35 9.60 2.95
N VAL A 92 -14.39 9.06 4.17
CA VAL A 92 -15.17 9.66 5.27
C VAL A 92 -14.64 11.05 5.63
N LEU A 93 -13.32 11.23 5.69
CA LEU A 93 -12.70 12.54 5.95
C LEU A 93 -12.97 13.56 4.83
N PHE A 94 -13.09 13.10 3.58
CA PHE A 94 -13.40 13.97 2.44
C PHE A 94 -14.85 14.48 2.45
N LEU A 95 -15.78 13.74 3.06
CA LEU A 95 -17.18 14.16 3.19
C LEU A 95 -17.39 15.28 4.23
N VAL A 96 -16.41 15.55 5.10
CA VAL A 96 -16.56 16.58 6.14
C VAL A 96 -16.14 17.94 5.58
N PRO A 97 -17.06 18.94 5.53
CA PRO A 97 -16.72 20.28 5.05
C PRO A 97 -15.64 20.91 5.97
N ASN A 98 -14.69 21.63 5.37
CA ASN A 98 -13.48 22.23 5.98
C ASN A 98 -12.33 21.27 6.35
N LEU A 99 -12.46 19.96 6.15
CA LEU A 99 -11.38 18.99 6.42
C LEU A 99 -10.69 18.46 5.14
N GLN A 100 -10.98 19.04 3.99
CA GLN A 100 -10.48 18.58 2.69
C GLN A 100 -8.94 18.62 2.57
N ILE A 101 -8.30 19.72 2.98
CA ILE A 101 -6.83 19.86 2.94
C ILE A 101 -6.13 18.85 3.87
N PRO A 102 -6.48 18.74 5.17
CA PRO A 102 -5.86 17.72 6.02
C PRO A 102 -6.19 16.30 5.57
N ALA A 103 -7.37 16.06 4.97
CA ALA A 103 -7.68 14.77 4.36
C ALA A 103 -6.77 14.44 3.18
N VAL A 104 -6.44 15.41 2.32
CA VAL A 104 -5.49 15.23 1.20
C VAL A 104 -4.08 14.98 1.73
N VAL A 105 -3.62 15.74 2.72
CA VAL A 105 -2.29 15.54 3.33
C VAL A 105 -2.18 14.16 3.98
N LEU A 106 -3.19 13.76 4.75
CA LEU A 106 -3.28 12.41 5.30
C LEU A 106 -3.27 11.38 4.17
N PHE A 107 -4.10 11.55 3.14
CA PHE A 107 -4.14 10.61 2.02
C PHE A 107 -2.77 10.44 1.35
N ILE A 108 -2.05 11.53 1.11
CA ILE A 108 -0.69 11.49 0.55
C ILE A 108 0.27 10.78 1.51
N TRP A 109 0.19 11.08 2.81
CA TRP A 109 1.06 10.45 3.80
C TRP A 109 0.81 8.95 3.92
N PHE A 110 -0.46 8.53 3.97
CA PHE A 110 -0.86 7.14 3.89
C PHE A 110 -0.37 6.51 2.57
N TRP A 111 -0.56 7.23 1.45
CA TRP A 111 -0.12 6.82 0.11
C TRP A 111 1.37 6.44 0.11
N ASP A 112 2.17 7.34 0.66
CA ASP A 112 3.61 7.18 0.76
C ASP A 112 3.98 6.06 1.73
N ALA A 113 3.35 5.98 2.90
CA ALA A 113 3.61 4.96 3.91
C ALA A 113 3.38 3.53 3.39
N ALA A 114 2.23 3.26 2.77
CA ALA A 114 1.97 1.91 2.24
C ALA A 114 2.79 1.61 0.99
N ARG A 115 3.15 2.62 0.18
CA ARG A 115 4.06 2.42 -0.96
C ARG A 115 5.47 2.07 -0.48
N ARG A 116 5.98 2.75 0.56
CA ARG A 116 7.24 2.40 1.23
C ARG A 116 7.18 0.97 1.78
N PHE A 117 6.15 0.66 2.57
CA PHE A 117 5.98 -0.67 3.15
C PHE A 117 5.97 -1.77 2.07
N ARG A 118 5.16 -1.59 1.02
CA ARG A 118 5.12 -2.53 -0.11
C ARG A 118 6.50 -2.69 -0.75
N ASN A 119 7.18 -1.60 -1.05
CA ASN A 119 8.49 -1.66 -1.69
C ASN A 119 9.54 -2.33 -0.79
N THR A 120 9.52 -2.06 0.52
CA THR A 120 10.39 -2.72 1.51
C THR A 120 10.12 -4.22 1.58
N VAL A 121 8.85 -4.64 1.66
CA VAL A 121 8.48 -6.06 1.65
C VAL A 121 8.98 -6.72 0.37
N LEU A 122 8.79 -6.10 -0.79
CA LEU A 122 9.24 -6.65 -2.08
C LEU A 122 10.77 -6.74 -2.17
N HIS A 123 11.47 -5.72 -1.67
CA HIS A 123 12.93 -5.71 -1.61
C HIS A 123 13.45 -6.86 -0.76
N LEU A 124 12.95 -6.99 0.47
CA LEU A 124 13.34 -8.04 1.41
C LEU A 124 13.00 -9.44 0.88
N LEU A 125 11.85 -9.61 0.23
CA LEU A 125 11.49 -10.88 -0.42
C LEU A 125 12.46 -11.22 -1.56
N SER A 126 12.85 -10.23 -2.36
CA SER A 126 13.80 -10.45 -3.46
C SER A 126 15.21 -10.77 -2.99
N GLU A 127 15.65 -10.14 -1.89
CA GLU A 127 16.95 -10.42 -1.27
C GLU A 127 16.97 -11.80 -0.62
N ALA A 128 15.93 -12.15 0.14
CA ALA A 128 15.81 -13.46 0.77
C ALA A 128 15.76 -14.59 -0.27
N ALA A 129 15.02 -14.40 -1.37
CA ALA A 129 14.94 -15.39 -2.45
C ALA A 129 16.23 -15.51 -3.30
N ALA A 130 17.16 -14.55 -3.18
CA ALA A 130 18.47 -14.60 -3.85
C ALA A 130 19.56 -15.23 -2.96
N ALA A 131 19.32 -15.33 -1.66
CA ALA A 131 20.22 -15.95 -0.69
C ALA A 131 20.04 -17.49 -0.58
N GLU A 132 18.99 -18.03 -1.20
CA GLU A 132 18.68 -19.48 -1.32
C GLU A 132 19.19 -20.07 -2.64
#